data_AF-A0A4Y8PYM7-F1
#
_entry.id   AF-A0A4Y8PYM7-F1
#
_cell.length_a   1.000
_cell.length_b   1.000
_cell.length_c   1.000
_cell.angle_alpha   90.00
_cell.angle_beta   90.00
_cell.angle_gamma   90.00
#
_symmetry.space_group_name_H-M   'P 1'
#
loop_
_entity.id
_entity.type
_entity.pdbx_description
1 polymer ?
#
loop_
_entity_poly.entity_id
_entity_poly.type
_entity_poly.pdbx_seq_one_letter_code
_entity_poly.pdbx_strand_id
1 'polypeptide(L)'
;MTKKPWSTQELDKLIALSSECPPVVIARELSRPVTSVRKKMREIGVGYVSGEEWKKRQIQYIIADETGSYKSNLRSDNRVADEESPVLDEFWKTLVSMARVAKKRGKRVDVLSFIDTYRKIRLGG
;
A
#
# COMPACT_ATOMS: atom_id res chain seq x y z
N MET A 1 -14.48 5.77 29.15
CA MET A 1 -14.56 4.84 28.00
C MET A 1 -15.07 3.50 28.49
N THR A 2 -16.32 3.17 28.18
CA THR A 2 -16.97 1.92 28.61
C THR A 2 -16.33 0.74 27.87
N LYS A 3 -15.88 -0.27 28.63
CA LYS A 3 -15.26 -1.48 28.09
C LYS A 3 -16.36 -2.31 27.42
N LYS A 4 -16.49 -2.25 26.09
CA LYS A 4 -17.40 -3.14 25.38
C LYS A 4 -16.98 -4.60 25.68
N PRO A 5 -17.84 -5.43 26.26
CA PRO A 5 -17.51 -6.82 26.56
C PRO A 5 -17.19 -7.59 25.29
N TRP A 6 -16.32 -8.60 25.37
CA TRP A 6 -15.99 -9.46 24.24
C TRP A 6 -17.11 -10.47 24.03
N SER A 7 -17.67 -10.53 22.82
CA SER A 7 -18.63 -11.58 22.48
C SER A 7 -17.90 -12.89 22.14
N THR A 8 -18.60 -14.01 22.27
CA THR A 8 -18.06 -15.32 21.90
C THR A 8 -17.63 -15.37 20.43
N GLN A 9 -18.44 -14.77 19.54
CA GLN A 9 -18.10 -14.67 18.11
C GLN A 9 -16.82 -13.86 17.84
N GLU A 10 -16.59 -12.79 18.60
CA GLU A 10 -15.35 -12.00 18.48
C GLU A 10 -14.14 -12.81 18.97
N LEU A 11 -14.32 -13.65 19.99
CA LEU A 11 -13.26 -14.53 20.50
C LEU A 11 -12.91 -15.63 19.52
N ASP A 12 -13.91 -16.28 18.92
CA ASP A 12 -13.70 -17.33 17.93
C ASP A 12 -12.96 -16.78 16.70
N LYS A 13 -13.38 -15.60 16.21
CA LYS A 13 -12.68 -14.89 15.12
C LYS A 13 -11.26 -14.49 15.50
N LEU A 14 -11.05 -14.03 16.73
CA LEU A 14 -9.72 -13.64 17.21
C LEU A 14 -8.76 -14.84 17.24
N ILE A 15 -9.25 -16.01 17.67
CA ILE A 15 -8.46 -17.25 17.69
C ILE A 15 -8.14 -17.69 16.26
N ALA A 16 -9.14 -17.73 15.37
CA ALA A 16 -8.95 -18.11 13.98
C ALA A 16 -7.93 -17.22 13.25
N LEU A 17 -7.99 -15.90 13.46
CA LEU A 17 -7.12 -14.95 12.77
C LEU A 17 -5.73 -14.82 13.41
N SER A 18 -5.53 -15.28 14.64
CA SER A 18 -4.27 -15.11 15.38
C SER A 18 -3.07 -15.82 14.73
N SER A 19 -3.31 -16.96 14.08
CA SER A 19 -2.30 -17.78 13.38
C SER A 19 -1.91 -17.21 12.02
N GLU A 20 -2.74 -16.32 11.45
CA GLU A 20 -2.58 -15.81 10.09
C GLU A 20 -2.18 -14.35 10.05
N CYS A 21 -2.73 -13.54 10.97
CA CYS A 21 -2.71 -12.09 10.92
C CYS A 21 -2.09 -11.45 12.18
N PRO A 22 -1.44 -10.29 12.04
CA PRO A 22 -0.92 -9.53 13.17
C PRO A 22 -2.06 -8.78 13.88
N PRO A 23 -1.87 -8.38 15.16
CA PRO A 23 -2.91 -7.75 15.98
C PRO A 23 -3.52 -6.47 15.39
N VAL A 24 -2.78 -5.76 14.53
CA VAL A 24 -3.26 -4.54 13.86
C VAL A 24 -4.35 -4.83 12.84
N VAL A 25 -4.23 -5.94 12.11
CA VAL A 25 -5.21 -6.34 11.09
C VAL A 25 -6.47 -6.89 11.78
N ILE A 26 -6.27 -7.74 12.79
CA ILE A 26 -7.36 -8.30 13.60
C ILE A 26 -8.18 -7.19 14.28
N ALA A 27 -7.51 -6.13 14.74
CA ALA A 27 -8.18 -4.95 15.30
C ALA A 27 -9.09 -4.22 14.31
N ARG A 28 -8.69 -4.12 13.04
CA ARG A 28 -9.52 -3.54 11.97
C ARG A 28 -10.74 -4.43 11.71
N GLU A 29 -10.52 -5.73 11.60
CA GLU A 29 -11.59 -6.71 11.35
C GLU A 29 -12.65 -6.72 12.45
N LEU A 30 -12.21 -6.70 13.71
CA LEU A 30 -13.10 -6.69 14.87
C LEU A 30 -13.60 -5.28 15.25
N SER A 31 -13.22 -4.24 14.49
CA SER A 31 -13.52 -2.83 14.79
C SER A 31 -13.23 -2.45 16.24
N ARG A 32 -12.11 -2.96 16.78
CA ARG A 32 -11.69 -2.77 18.18
C ARG A 32 -10.29 -2.18 18.23
N PRO A 33 -9.95 -1.43 19.29
CA PRO A 33 -8.62 -0.86 19.41
C PRO A 33 -7.55 -1.95 19.57
N VAL A 34 -6.41 -1.78 18.90
CA VAL A 34 -5.27 -2.72 18.89
C VAL A 34 -4.81 -3.07 20.31
N THR A 35 -4.82 -2.10 21.22
CA THR A 35 -4.46 -2.29 22.63
C THR A 35 -5.36 -3.30 23.34
N SER A 36 -6.67 -3.26 23.05
CA SER A 36 -7.64 -4.21 23.59
C SER A 36 -7.43 -5.62 23.02
N VAL A 37 -7.15 -5.72 21.71
CA VAL A 37 -6.87 -7.00 21.05
C VAL A 37 -5.61 -7.64 21.62
N ARG A 38 -4.49 -6.89 21.71
CA ARG A 38 -3.24 -7.37 22.31
C ARG A 38 -3.42 -7.81 23.75
N LYS A 39 -4.17 -7.04 24.54
CA LYS A 39 -4.48 -7.40 25.92
C LYS A 39 -5.25 -8.72 25.96
N LYS A 40 -6.28 -8.86 25.12
CA LYS A 40 -7.11 -10.07 25.10
C LYS A 40 -6.35 -11.30 24.63
N MET A 41 -5.51 -11.16 23.59
CA MET A 41 -4.62 -12.24 23.14
C MET A 41 -3.69 -12.72 24.25
N ARG A 42 -3.13 -11.79 25.03
CA ARG A 42 -2.28 -12.13 26.19
C ARG A 42 -3.06 -12.84 27.29
N GLU A 43 -4.29 -12.42 27.57
CA GLU A 43 -5.17 -13.06 28.57
C GLU A 43 -5.52 -14.51 28.20
N ILE A 44 -5.73 -14.80 26.90
CA ILE A 44 -6.07 -16.14 26.40
C ILE A 44 -4.79 -16.98 26.17
N GLY A 45 -3.62 -16.35 26.13
CA GLY A 45 -2.34 -17.03 25.90
C GLY A 45 -2.10 -17.39 24.43
N VAL A 46 -2.72 -16.66 23.50
CA VAL A 46 -2.62 -16.95 22.06
C VAL A 46 -1.48 -16.13 21.46
N GLY A 47 -0.55 -16.82 20.81
CA GLY A 47 0.51 -16.20 20.01
C GLY A 47 -0.05 -15.54 18.75
N TYR A 48 0.67 -14.57 18.20
CA TYR A 48 0.29 -13.91 16.95
C TYR A 48 1.47 -13.79 16.00
N VAL A 49 1.18 -13.75 14.71
CA VAL A 49 2.19 -13.56 13.66
C VAL A 49 2.82 -12.18 13.78
N SER A 50 4.14 -12.09 13.64
CA SER A 50 4.83 -10.81 13.65
C SER A 50 4.43 -9.96 12.43
N GLY A 51 4.46 -8.64 12.57
CA GLY A 51 4.13 -7.73 11.47
C GLY A 51 5.06 -7.90 10.26
N GLU A 52 6.31 -8.32 10.48
CA GLU A 52 7.30 -8.58 9.42
C GLU A 52 7.01 -9.86 8.66
N GLU A 53 6.71 -10.97 9.37
CA GLU A 53 6.31 -12.23 8.74
C GLU A 53 5.02 -12.08 7.96
N TRP A 54 4.06 -11.33 8.48
CA TRP A 54 2.82 -11.04 7.76
C TRP A 54 3.06 -10.24 6.47
N LYS A 55 3.91 -9.21 6.52
CA LYS A 55 4.30 -8.46 5.31
C LYS A 55 4.99 -9.36 4.28
N LYS A 56 5.90 -10.23 4.72
CA LYS A 56 6.57 -11.20 3.84
C LYS A 56 5.57 -12.13 3.18
N ARG A 57 4.60 -12.67 3.94
CA ARG A 57 3.51 -13.50 3.39
C ARG A 57 2.68 -12.71 2.39
N GLN A 58 2.28 -11.48 2.70
CA GLN A 58 1.51 -10.63 1.78
C GLN A 58 2.28 -10.35 0.47
N ILE A 59 3.57 -10.04 0.55
CA ILE A 59 4.42 -9.85 -0.64
C ILE A 59 4.50 -11.13 -1.45
N GLN A 60 4.67 -12.28 -0.80
CA GLN A 60 4.69 -13.58 -1.47
C GLN A 60 3.36 -13.90 -2.16
N TYR A 61 2.22 -13.59 -1.53
CA TYR A 61 0.91 -13.71 -2.17
C TYR A 61 0.81 -12.82 -3.41
N ILE A 62 1.27 -11.57 -3.34
CA ILE A 62 1.23 -10.64 -4.49
C ILE A 62 2.10 -11.12 -5.65
N ILE A 63 3.27 -11.69 -5.36
CA ILE A 63 4.18 -12.25 -6.40
C ILE A 63 3.63 -13.56 -6.95
N ALA A 64 2.99 -14.40 -6.13
CA ALA A 64 2.34 -15.62 -6.59
C ALA A 64 1.12 -15.33 -7.48
N ASP A 65 0.45 -14.20 -7.26
CA ASP A 65 -0.69 -13.72 -8.04
C ASP A 65 -0.25 -12.87 -9.26
N GLU A 66 1.03 -12.89 -9.64
CA GLU A 66 1.59 -12.16 -10.81
C GLU A 66 1.10 -12.72 -12.16
N THR A 67 0.11 -13.62 -12.15
CA THR A 67 -0.77 -13.94 -13.29
C THR A 67 -2.13 -13.23 -13.26
N GLY A 68 -2.41 -12.33 -12.30
CA GLY A 68 -3.69 -11.62 -12.23
C GLY A 68 -3.81 -10.50 -11.19
N SER A 69 -3.77 -9.24 -11.65
CA SER A 69 -4.65 -8.16 -11.17
C SER A 69 -4.57 -7.68 -9.70
N TYR A 70 -3.42 -7.15 -9.24
CA TYR A 70 -3.34 -6.46 -7.94
C TYR A 70 -3.45 -4.92 -7.97
N LYS A 71 -3.92 -4.32 -9.07
CA LYS A 71 -4.25 -2.87 -9.12
C LYS A 71 -5.63 -2.52 -8.55
N SER A 72 -6.26 -3.37 -7.73
CA SER A 72 -7.69 -3.24 -7.44
C SER A 72 -8.09 -2.58 -6.11
N ASN A 73 -7.22 -2.28 -5.14
CA ASN A 73 -7.71 -1.81 -3.82
C ASN A 73 -7.00 -0.64 -3.13
N LEU A 74 -6.28 0.21 -3.87
CA LEU A 74 -5.93 1.55 -3.40
C LEU A 74 -6.66 2.63 -4.20
N ARG A 75 -7.99 2.53 -4.30
CA ARG A 75 -8.98 3.61 -4.51
C ARG A 75 -10.33 3.04 -4.95
N SER A 76 -11.24 2.82 -4.00
CA SER A 76 -12.65 3.12 -4.29
C SER A 76 -12.78 4.64 -4.23
N ASP A 77 -12.82 5.23 -5.43
CA ASP A 77 -13.77 6.27 -5.84
C ASP A 77 -13.12 7.23 -6.86
N ASN A 78 -13.02 6.78 -8.10
CA ASN A 78 -13.60 7.50 -9.22
C ASN A 78 -13.52 6.61 -10.47
N ARG A 79 -14.68 6.38 -11.07
CA ARG A 79 -14.84 5.78 -12.40
C ARG A 79 -14.02 6.56 -13.42
N VAL A 80 -13.05 5.92 -14.07
CA VAL A 80 -12.77 5.90 -15.53
C VAL A 80 -11.61 4.92 -15.73
N ALA A 81 -11.90 3.77 -16.33
CA ALA A 81 -10.91 2.94 -16.99
C ALA A 81 -10.63 3.52 -18.38
N ASP A 82 -9.40 3.31 -18.88
CA ASP A 82 -8.98 3.47 -20.27
C ASP A 82 -8.71 4.87 -20.83
N GLU A 83 -7.96 5.69 -20.08
CA GLU A 83 -7.00 6.57 -20.76
C GLU A 83 -5.64 6.48 -20.07
N GLU A 84 -4.66 5.86 -20.73
CA GLU A 84 -3.27 6.26 -20.54
C GLU A 84 -3.23 7.77 -20.81
N SER A 85 -3.24 8.55 -19.72
CA SER A 85 -3.31 10.00 -19.82
C SER A 85 -2.24 10.49 -20.80
N PRO A 86 -2.60 11.17 -21.91
CA PRO A 86 -1.64 11.63 -22.91
C PRO A 86 -0.54 12.51 -22.30
N VAL A 87 -0.81 13.07 -21.12
CA VAL A 87 0.12 13.81 -20.27
C VAL A 87 1.35 12.98 -19.86
N LEU A 88 1.18 11.69 -19.53
CA LEU A 88 2.29 10.82 -19.12
C LEU A 88 3.15 10.41 -20.32
N ASP A 89 2.52 10.16 -21.48
CA ASP A 89 3.23 9.81 -22.71
C ASP A 89 4.04 11.01 -23.23
N GLU A 90 3.47 12.22 -23.21
CA GLU A 90 4.19 13.46 -23.48
C GLU A 90 5.35 13.69 -22.51
N PHE A 91 5.16 13.40 -21.22
CA PHE A 91 6.20 13.56 -20.20
C PHE A 91 7.40 12.65 -20.47
N TRP A 92 7.17 11.36 -20.70
CA TRP A 92 8.25 10.40 -20.98
C TRP A 92 8.94 10.69 -22.31
N LYS A 93 8.19 11.08 -23.35
CA LYS A 93 8.76 11.52 -24.63
C LYS A 93 9.67 12.74 -24.46
N THR A 94 9.23 13.72 -23.66
CA THR A 94 10.01 14.94 -23.38
C THR A 94 11.28 14.63 -22.58
N LEU A 95 11.16 13.81 -21.53
CA LEU A 95 12.30 13.37 -20.72
C LEU A 95 13.34 12.64 -21.58
N VAL A 96 12.91 11.69 -22.42
CA VAL A 96 13.80 10.93 -23.31
C VAL A 96 14.48 11.85 -24.33
N SER A 97 13.75 12.80 -24.91
CA SER A 97 14.32 13.79 -25.83
C SER A 97 15.40 14.65 -25.15
N MET A 98 15.12 15.17 -23.95
CA MET A 98 16.09 15.98 -23.20
C MET A 98 17.28 15.16 -22.72
N ALA A 99 17.08 13.90 -22.32
CA ALA A 99 18.17 13.00 -21.96
C ALA A 99 19.11 12.76 -23.15
N ARG A 100 18.59 12.60 -24.36
CA ARG A 100 19.39 12.48 -25.59
C ARG A 100 20.19 13.76 -25.87
N VAL A 101 19.56 14.93 -25.75
CA VAL A 101 20.22 16.24 -25.95
C VAL A 101 21.33 16.47 -24.91
N ALA A 102 21.06 16.17 -23.64
CA ALA A 102 22.05 16.29 -22.57
C ALA A 102 23.23 15.34 -22.78
N LYS A 103 22.95 14.08 -23.17
CA LYS A 103 23.99 13.09 -23.51
C LYS A 103 24.89 13.60 -24.64
N LYS A 104 24.33 14.22 -25.69
CA LYS A 104 25.09 14.83 -26.78
C LYS A 104 25.97 16.02 -26.32
N ARG A 105 25.58 16.69 -25.25
CA ARG A 105 26.33 17.80 -24.61
C ARG A 105 27.21 17.34 -23.45
N GLY A 106 27.39 16.03 -23.24
CA GLY A 106 28.20 15.47 -22.15
C GLY A 106 27.60 15.66 -20.74
N LYS A 107 26.33 16.03 -20.64
CA LYS A 107 25.62 16.27 -19.37
C LYS A 107 24.63 15.15 -19.07
N ARG A 108 24.30 14.94 -17.80
CA ARG A 108 23.26 13.99 -17.34
C ARG A 108 22.03 14.76 -16.90
N VAL A 109 20.84 14.23 -17.21
CA VAL A 109 19.57 14.77 -16.72
C VAL A 109 19.17 13.98 -15.49
N ASP A 110 19.02 14.67 -14.36
CA ASP A 110 18.42 14.09 -13.17
C ASP A 110 16.89 14.10 -13.30
N VAL A 111 16.27 12.95 -13.07
CA VAL A 111 14.84 12.74 -13.28
C VAL A 111 14.02 13.56 -12.28
N LEU A 112 14.48 13.68 -11.03
CA LEU A 112 13.78 14.44 -9.99
C LEU A 112 13.81 15.94 -10.29
N SER A 113 14.99 16.48 -10.61
CA SER A 113 15.15 17.88 -11.04
C SER A 113 14.32 18.19 -12.30
N PHE A 114 14.21 17.24 -13.23
CA PHE A 114 13.37 17.38 -14.41
C PHE A 114 11.88 17.40 -14.05
N ILE A 115 11.41 16.49 -13.19
CA ILE A 115 10.01 16.47 -12.74
C ILE A 115 9.64 17.80 -12.10
N ASP A 116 10.49 18.35 -11.24
CA ASP A 116 10.25 19.64 -10.59
C ASP A 116 10.20 20.79 -11.60
N THR A 117 11.13 20.81 -12.55
CA THR A 117 11.18 21.84 -13.60
C THR A 117 9.99 21.72 -14.56
N TYR A 118 9.65 20.50 -14.97
CA TYR A 118 8.51 20.19 -15.83
C TYR A 118 7.19 20.57 -15.17
N ARG A 119 7.05 20.27 -13.87
CA ARG A 119 5.90 20.68 -13.06
C ARG A 119 5.82 22.20 -12.95
N LYS A 120 6.94 22.89 -12.72
CA LYS A 120 7.01 24.36 -12.61
C LYS A 120 6.64 25.07 -13.92
N ILE A 121 7.04 24.51 -15.08
CA ILE A 121 6.73 25.09 -16.39
C ILE A 121 5.28 24.79 -16.80
N ARG A 122 4.76 23.59 -16.52
CA ARG A 122 3.44 23.14 -16.98
C ARG A 122 2.29 23.55 -16.07
N LEU A 123 2.50 23.66 -14.75
CA LEU A 123 1.45 24.06 -13.80
C LEU A 123 1.42 25.56 -13.48
N GLY A 124 2.39 26.34 -13.97
CA GLY A 124 2.56 27.74 -13.59
C GLY A 124 3.06 27.87 -12.15
N GLY A 125 4.00 28.78 -11.92
CA GLY A 125 4.44 29.16 -10.58
C GLY A 125 3.43 30.08 -9.90
#